data_AF-A0A1I4HUQ9-F1
#
_entry.id   AF-A0A1I4HUQ9-F1
#
_cell.length_a   1.000
_cell.length_b   1.000
_cell.length_c   1.000
_cell.angle_alpha   90.00
_cell.angle_beta   90.00
_cell.angle_gamma   90.00
#
_symmetry.space_group_name_H-M   'P 1'
#
loop_
_entity.id
_entity.type
_entity.pdbx_description
1 polymer ?
#
loop_
_entity_poly.entity_id
_entity_poly.type
_entity_poly.pdbx_seq_one_letter_code
_entity_poly.pdbx_strand_id
1 'polypeptide(L)'
;MGRTNSTYRDLLRATEERWHPYRRALRRHDQDHFDRLFEHARAHADAAGYLNHQSVEVRILVSVVLEQEKRIDDLESTVEELAVSLTLR
;
A
#
# COMPACT_ATOMS: atom_id res chain seq x y z
N MET A 1 14.11 -24.82 -19.94
CA MET A 1 14.57 -23.57 -19.30
C MET A 1 13.96 -22.39 -20.05
N GLY A 2 12.66 -22.13 -19.80
CA GLY A 2 11.96 -20.96 -20.34
C GLY A 2 11.72 -19.99 -19.18
N ARG A 3 12.17 -18.74 -19.32
CA ARG A 3 11.99 -17.71 -18.31
C ARG A 3 10.50 -17.37 -18.23
N THR A 4 9.78 -17.96 -17.28
CA THR A 4 8.46 -17.47 -16.90
C THR A 4 8.62 -16.00 -16.54
N ASN A 5 7.98 -15.09 -17.28
CA ASN A 5 7.98 -13.67 -16.92
C ASN A 5 7.48 -13.55 -15.47
N SER A 6 8.28 -12.93 -14.60
CA SER A 6 7.91 -12.72 -13.21
C SER A 6 6.58 -11.99 -13.16
N THR A 7 5.62 -12.53 -12.40
CA THR A 7 4.33 -11.86 -12.21
C THR A 7 4.53 -10.61 -11.36
N TYR A 8 3.55 -9.69 -11.38
CA TYR A 8 3.56 -8.56 -10.44
C TYR A 8 3.71 -9.03 -8.99
N ARG A 9 3.06 -10.14 -8.61
CA ARG A 9 3.16 -10.72 -7.26
C ARG A 9 4.58 -11.20 -6.92
N ASP A 10 5.30 -11.74 -7.90
CA ASP A 10 6.70 -12.15 -7.71
C ASP A 10 7.62 -10.94 -7.58
N LEU A 11 7.43 -9.93 -8.44
CA LEU A 11 8.19 -8.69 -8.39
C LEU A 11 7.93 -7.91 -7.08
N LEU A 12 6.69 -7.93 -6.58
CA LEU A 12 6.30 -7.31 -5.32
C LEU A 12 7.02 -7.96 -4.15
N ARG A 13 7.00 -9.29 -4.06
CA ARG A 13 7.70 -10.07 -3.01
C ARG A 13 9.20 -9.81 -3.02
N ALA A 14 9.81 -9.87 -4.21
CA ALA A 14 11.23 -9.55 -4.36
C ALA A 14 11.54 -8.10 -3.95
N THR A 15 10.61 -7.16 -4.16
CA THR A 15 10.78 -5.77 -3.74
C THR A 15 10.69 -5.64 -2.23
N GLU A 16 9.70 -6.28 -1.59
CA GLU A 16 9.58 -6.31 -0.13
C GLU A 16 10.85 -6.85 0.56
N GLU A 17 11.40 -7.94 0.04
CA GLU A 17 12.66 -8.52 0.53
C GLU A 17 13.83 -7.53 0.43
N ARG A 18 13.95 -6.81 -0.69
CA ARG A 18 14.98 -5.77 -0.87
C ARG A 18 14.87 -4.64 0.15
N TRP A 19 13.66 -4.35 0.63
CA TRP A 19 13.42 -3.30 1.62
C TRP A 19 13.51 -3.78 3.08
N HIS A 20 13.71 -5.07 3.32
CA HIS A 20 13.83 -5.61 4.68
C HIS A 20 14.93 -4.92 5.53
N PRO A 21 16.12 -4.53 5.00
CA PRO A 21 17.08 -3.75 5.78
C PRO A 21 16.55 -2.39 6.24
N TYR A 22 15.78 -1.70 5.38
CA TYR A 22 15.12 -0.44 5.72
C TYR A 22 14.09 -0.65 6.84
N ARG A 23 13.22 -1.66 6.70
CA ARG A 23 12.26 -2.05 7.74
C ARG A 23 12.93 -2.29 9.09
N ARG A 24 14.05 -3.00 9.12
CA ARG A 24 14.79 -3.27 10.37
C ARG A 24 15.36 -2.02 11.04
N ALA A 25 15.66 -0.98 10.27
CA ALA A 25 16.17 0.28 10.79
C ALA A 25 15.07 1.18 11.38
N LEU A 26 13.80 0.93 11.03
CA LEU A 26 12.66 1.66 11.57
C LEU A 26 12.40 1.35 13.05
N ARG A 27 11.83 2.33 13.76
CA ARG A 27 11.28 2.11 15.11
C ARG A 27 10.13 1.11 15.04
N ARG A 28 9.87 0.42 16.15
CA ARG A 28 8.83 -0.63 16.18
C ARG A 28 7.45 -0.14 15.74
N HIS A 29 7.03 1.07 16.12
CA HIS A 29 5.75 1.63 15.66
C HIS A 29 5.71 1.89 14.15
N ASP A 30 6.83 2.34 13.58
CA ASP A 30 6.94 2.59 12.13
C ASP A 30 7.00 1.29 11.32
N GLN A 31 7.48 0.18 11.90
CA GLN A 31 7.49 -1.13 11.23
C GLN A 31 6.07 -1.60 10.91
N ASP A 32 5.12 -1.42 11.83
CA ASP A 32 3.72 -1.81 11.59
C ASP A 32 3.08 -0.94 10.49
N HIS A 33 3.45 0.34 10.40
CA HIS A 33 3.04 1.21 9.29
C HIS A 33 3.69 0.80 7.96
N PHE A 34 4.95 0.41 8.00
CA PHE A 34 5.69 -0.03 6.82
C PHE A 34 5.12 -1.33 6.24
N ASP A 35 4.78 -2.31 7.07
CA ASP A 35 4.22 -3.59 6.63
C ASP A 35 2.89 -3.40 5.89
N ARG A 36 2.05 -2.47 6.37
CA ARG A 36 0.80 -2.09 5.70
C ARG A 36 1.00 -1.56 4.28
N LEU A 37 2.14 -0.93 3.97
CA LEU A 37 2.42 -0.46 2.60
C LEU A 37 2.42 -1.62 1.60
N PHE A 38 3.01 -2.75 1.98
CA PHE A 38 3.03 -3.95 1.13
C PHE A 38 1.69 -4.69 1.12
N GLU A 39 0.89 -4.60 2.19
CA GLU A 39 -0.51 -5.05 2.17
C GLU A 39 -1.35 -4.27 1.16
N HIS A 40 -1.25 -2.93 1.17
CA HIS A 40 -1.91 -2.07 0.18
C HIS A 40 -1.48 -2.43 -1.25
N ALA A 41 -0.18 -2.63 -1.48
CA ALA A 41 0.32 -3.04 -2.79
C ALA A 41 -0.18 -4.42 -3.25
N ARG A 42 -0.44 -5.35 -2.33
CA ARG A 42 -1.02 -6.68 -2.63
C ARG A 42 -2.51 -6.58 -2.96
N ALA A 43 -3.25 -5.71 -2.28
CA ALA A 43 -4.69 -5.51 -2.53
C ALA A 43 -4.99 -5.08 -3.98
N HIS A 44 -4.02 -4.42 -4.63
CA HIS A 44 -4.13 -3.92 -6.01
C HIS A 44 -3.37 -4.77 -7.03
N ALA A 45 -3.01 -6.01 -6.69
CA ALA A 45 -2.19 -6.85 -7.57
C ALA A 45 -2.80 -7.11 -8.95
N ASP A 46 -4.12 -7.24 -9.03
CA ASP A 46 -4.82 -7.48 -10.30
C ASP A 46 -4.81 -6.21 -11.18
N ALA A 47 -5.02 -5.02 -10.59
CA ALA A 47 -4.95 -3.74 -11.29
C ALA A 47 -3.50 -3.41 -11.73
N ALA A 48 -2.52 -3.61 -10.84
CA ALA A 48 -1.11 -3.37 -11.12
C ALA A 48 -0.54 -4.31 -12.21
N GLY A 49 -1.17 -5.47 -12.42
CA GLY A 49 -0.87 -6.41 -13.50
C GLY A 49 -1.14 -5.84 -14.90
N TYR A 50 -2.00 -4.83 -15.04
CA TYR A 50 -2.25 -4.16 -16.33
C TYR A 50 -1.15 -3.14 -16.70
N LEU A 51 -0.36 -2.67 -15.73
CA LEU A 51 0.69 -1.66 -15.92
C LEU A 51 2.09 -2.28 -16.03
N ASN A 52 2.23 -3.43 -16.72
CA ASN A 52 3.50 -4.15 -16.83
C ASN A 52 4.64 -3.38 -17.50
N HIS A 53 4.35 -2.29 -18.21
CA HIS A 53 5.35 -1.41 -18.80
C HIS A 53 5.98 -0.43 -17.78
N GLN A 54 5.37 -0.26 -16.60
CA GLN A 54 5.87 0.60 -15.54
C GLN A 54 6.74 -0.19 -14.56
N SER A 55 7.65 0.51 -13.87
CA SER A 55 8.45 -0.10 -12.79
C SER A 55 7.54 -0.68 -11.69
N VAL A 56 8.02 -1.72 -11.02
CA VAL A 56 7.26 -2.33 -9.92
C VAL A 56 7.09 -1.34 -8.77
N GLU A 57 8.09 -0.50 -8.54
CA GLU A 57 8.11 0.53 -7.51
C GLU A 57 6.99 1.56 -7.73
N VAL A 58 6.81 2.06 -8.97
CA VAL A 58 5.72 3.01 -9.27
C VAL A 58 4.36 2.38 -9.03
N ARG A 59 4.16 1.12 -9.44
CA ARG A 59 2.91 0.39 -9.22
C ARG A 59 2.60 0.17 -7.74
N ILE A 60 3.61 -0.16 -6.95
CA ILE A 60 3.51 -0.25 -5.48
C ILE A 60 3.08 1.10 -4.90
N LEU A 61 3.78 2.18 -5.28
CA LEU A 61 3.49 3.51 -4.75
C LEU A 61 2.07 3.98 -5.09
N VAL A 62 1.59 3.77 -6.32
CA VAL A 62 0.22 4.11 -6.71
C VAL A 62 -0.80 3.33 -5.87
N SER A 63 -0.55 2.04 -5.63
CA SER A 63 -1.43 1.20 -4.82
C SER A 63 -1.47 1.68 -3.36
N VAL A 64 -0.32 2.05 -2.81
CA VAL A 64 -0.20 2.61 -1.46
C VAL A 64 -0.94 3.94 -1.34
N VAL A 65 -0.71 4.86 -2.28
CA VAL A 65 -1.36 6.18 -2.27
C VAL A 65 -2.87 6.03 -2.40
N LEU A 66 -3.37 5.12 -3.24
CA LEU A 66 -4.80 4.89 -3.39
C LEU A 66 -5.47 4.38 -2.11
N GLU A 67 -4.85 3.46 -1.39
CA GLU A 67 -5.38 2.99 -0.11
C GLU A 67 -5.27 4.04 0.99
N GLN A 68 -4.24 4.88 0.94
CA GLN A 68 -4.13 6.02 1.86
C GLN A 68 -5.20 7.08 1.59
N GLU A 69 -5.50 7.38 0.33
CA GLU A 69 -6.57 8.32 -0.06
C GLU A 69 -7.93 7.84 0.47
N LYS A 70 -8.27 6.56 0.28
CA LYS A 70 -9.50 5.97 0.83
C LYS A 70 -9.58 6.11 2.35
N ARG A 71 -8.47 5.83 3.04
CA ARG A 71 -8.42 5.95 4.50
C ARG A 71 -8.58 7.39 4.96
N ILE A 72 -8.07 8.37 4.20
CA ILE A 72 -8.27 9.79 4.50
C ILE A 72 -9.75 10.14 4.37
N ASP A 73 -10.38 9.76 3.25
CA ASP A 73 -11.82 9.97 3.00
C ASP A 73 -12.71 9.37 4.10
N ASP A 74 -12.42 8.13 4.52
CA ASP A 74 -13.13 7.46 5.62
C ASP A 74 -12.98 8.21 6.95
N LEU A 75 -11.77 8.71 7.24
CA LEU A 75 -11.49 9.46 8.47
C LEU A 75 -12.14 10.83 8.45
N GLU A 76 -12.12 11.53 7.31
CA GLU A 76 -12.78 12.82 7.11
C GLU A 76 -14.30 12.68 7.30
N SER A 77 -14.90 11.66 6.69
CA SER A 77 -16.32 11.33 6.86
C SER A 77 -16.67 11.05 8.33
N THR A 78 -15.84 10.25 9.02
CA THR A 78 -16.04 9.96 10.45
C THR A 78 -15.97 11.23 11.31
N VAL A 79 -15.01 12.12 11.02
CA VAL A 79 -14.87 13.39 11.73
C VAL A 79 -16.09 14.28 11.51
N GLU A 80 -16.61 14.35 10.29
CA GLU A 80 -17.82 15.12 9.96
C GLU A 80 -19.05 14.57 10.72
N GLU A 81 -19.27 13.25 10.71
CA GLU A 81 -20.36 12.61 11.44
C GLU A 81 -20.30 12.89 12.95
N LEU A 82 -19.10 12.77 13.54
CA LEU A 82 -18.89 13.06 14.95
C LEU A 82 -19.15 14.54 15.27
N ALA A 83 -18.68 15.45 14.42
CA ALA A 83 -18.91 16.89 14.58
C ALA A 83 -20.41 17.26 14.53
N VAL A 84 -21.17 16.64 13.62
CA VAL A 84 -22.63 16.79 13.56
C VAL A 84 -23.28 16.26 14.83
N SER A 85 -22.89 15.08 15.31
CA SER A 85 -23.46 14.47 16.53
C SER A 85 -23.26 15.31 17.79
N LEU A 86 -22.12 16.00 17.88
CA LEU A 86 -21.79 16.88 19.02
C LEU A 86 -22.53 18.22 18.94
N THR A 87 -22.86 18.69 17.74
CA THR A 87 -23.59 19.95 17.52
C THR A 87 -25.10 19.81 17.78
N LEU A 88 -25.63 18.58 17.65
CA LEU A 88 -27.04 18.27 17.90
C LEU A 88 -27.36 17.89 19.36
N ARG A 89 -26.36 17.88 20.25
CA ARG A 89 -26.51 17.67 21.71
C ARG A 89 -26.59 19.00 22.45
#